data_AF-A0ABD5V432-F1
#
_entry.id   AF-A0ABD5V432-F1
#
_cell.length_a   1.000
_cell.length_b   1.000
_cell.length_c   1.000
_cell.angle_alpha   90.00
_cell.angle_beta   90.00
_cell.angle_gamma   90.00
#
_symmetry.space_group_name_H-M   'P 1'
#
loop_
_entity.id
_entity.type
_entity.pdbx_description
1 polymer ?
#
loop_
_entity_poly.entity_id
_entity_poly.type
_entity_poly.pdbx_seq_one_letter_code
_entity_poly.pdbx_strand_id
1 'polypeptide(L)'
;MDRLLSALALLQSEAPEELPIDMETLWLISIVATLVFLAIGIAVGYWVYKDAADRGNSETLWAIGVALSFLLFPLGLVVPAAYFVLRGEKVPETPEEPASAGDW
;
A
#
# COMPACT_ATOMS: atom_id res chain seq x y z
N MET A 1 33.70 -12.97 31.23
CA MET A 1 33.74 -12.98 29.75
C MET A 1 33.48 -14.39 29.23
N ASP A 2 34.26 -15.38 29.65
CA ASP A 2 34.21 -16.75 29.11
C ASP A 2 32.87 -17.46 29.28
N ARG A 3 32.17 -17.25 30.41
CA ARG A 3 30.82 -17.81 30.62
C ARG A 3 29.76 -17.24 29.69
N LEU A 4 29.89 -15.97 29.30
CA LEU A 4 28.98 -15.34 28.34
C LEU A 4 29.26 -15.87 26.93
N LEU A 5 30.54 -16.04 26.57
CA LEU A 5 30.93 -16.65 25.30
C LEU A 5 30.47 -18.11 25.20
N SER A 6 30.56 -18.85 26.30
CA SER A 6 30.08 -20.24 26.39
C SER A 6 28.55 -20.32 26.22
N ALA A 7 27.82 -19.42 26.88
CA ALA A 7 26.37 -19.34 26.77
C ALA A 7 25.94 -18.92 25.35
N LEU A 8 26.67 -18.01 24.72
CA LEU A 8 26.40 -17.53 23.36
C LEU A 8 26.68 -18.63 22.31
N ALA A 9 27.75 -19.40 22.49
CA ALA A 9 28.06 -20.56 21.65
C ALA A 9 27.01 -21.67 21.78
N LEU A 10 26.53 -21.93 23.00
CA LEU A 10 25.48 -22.91 23.25
C LEU A 10 24.13 -22.47 22.64
N LEU A 11 23.79 -21.18 22.78
CA LEU A 11 22.60 -20.60 22.17
C LEU A 11 22.65 -20.64 20.63
N GLN A 12 23.83 -20.42 20.04
CA GLN A 12 24.03 -20.53 18.59
C GLN A 12 23.96 -21.98 18.11
N SER A 13 24.37 -22.95 18.95
CA SER A 13 24.27 -24.38 18.62
C SER A 13 22.86 -24.94 18.72
N GLU A 14 22.01 -24.33 19.55
CA GLU A 14 20.58 -24.67 19.67
C GLU A 14 19.68 -23.82 18.76
N ALA A 15 20.26 -22.87 18.01
CA ALA A 15 19.51 -22.15 16.99
C ALA A 15 18.96 -23.20 16.02
N PRO A 16 17.62 -23.28 15.84
CA PRO A 16 17.02 -24.28 14.97
C PRO A 16 17.67 -24.19 13.59
N GLU A 17 18.00 -25.36 13.04
CA GLU A 17 18.56 -25.48 11.68
C GLU A 17 17.82 -24.54 10.75
N GLU A 18 18.60 -23.77 9.99
CA GLU A 18 18.12 -22.83 8.98
C GLU A 18 16.92 -23.46 8.29
N LEU A 19 15.75 -22.78 8.35
CA LEU A 19 14.57 -23.22 7.61
C LEU A 19 15.07 -23.58 6.20
N PRO A 20 14.85 -24.81 5.70
CA PRO A 20 15.41 -25.26 4.44
C PRO A 20 14.65 -24.58 3.30
N ILE A 21 14.86 -23.27 3.16
CA ILE A 21 14.31 -22.43 2.13
C ILE A 21 15.37 -22.39 1.05
N ASP A 22 15.23 -23.28 0.08
CA ASP A 22 16.07 -23.29 -1.10
C ASP A 22 15.78 -22.05 -1.99
N MET A 23 16.64 -21.85 -2.98
CA MET A 23 16.54 -20.71 -3.90
C MET A 23 15.20 -20.69 -4.64
N GLU A 24 14.66 -21.87 -5.01
CA GLU A 24 13.36 -22.00 -5.66
C GLU A 24 12.23 -21.47 -4.76
N THR A 25 12.22 -21.87 -3.49
CA THR A 25 11.24 -21.40 -2.51
C THR A 25 11.37 -19.89 -2.29
N LEU A 26 12.58 -19.34 -2.21
CA LEU A 26 12.79 -17.89 -2.10
C LEU A 26 12.22 -17.13 -3.30
N TRP A 27 12.44 -17.62 -4.53
CA TRP A 27 11.87 -17.03 -5.73
C TRP A 27 10.34 -17.05 -5.71
N LEU A 28 9.74 -18.19 -5.35
CA LEU A 28 8.29 -18.31 -5.25
C LEU A 28 7.72 -17.35 -4.21
N ILE A 29 8.34 -17.25 -3.02
CA ILE A 29 7.95 -16.29 -1.98
C ILE A 29 8.01 -14.86 -2.54
N SER A 30 9.08 -14.49 -3.24
CA SER A 30 9.23 -13.15 -3.80
C SER A 30 8.17 -12.80 -4.85
N ILE A 31 7.79 -13.76 -5.70
CA ILE A 31 6.75 -13.59 -6.72
C ILE A 31 5.40 -13.42 -6.03
N VAL A 32 5.07 -14.30 -5.08
CA VAL A 32 3.81 -14.23 -4.35
C VAL A 32 3.71 -12.92 -3.57
N ALA A 33 4.78 -12.51 -2.88
CA ALA A 33 4.83 -11.24 -2.19
C ALA A 33 4.61 -10.06 -3.16
N THR A 34 5.28 -10.06 -4.31
CA THR A 34 5.11 -9.03 -5.34
C THR A 34 3.67 -8.96 -5.85
N LEU A 35 3.04 -10.11 -6.10
CA LEU A 35 1.64 -10.18 -6.53
C LEU A 35 0.68 -9.66 -5.46
N VAL A 36 0.95 -9.97 -4.18
CA VAL A 36 0.17 -9.44 -3.06
C VAL A 36 0.29 -7.92 -2.97
N PHE A 37 1.52 -7.37 -3.03
CA PHE A 37 1.73 -5.93 -3.02
C PHE A 37 1.09 -5.25 -4.24
N LEU A 38 1.16 -5.86 -5.42
CA LEU A 38 0.50 -5.36 -6.62
C LEU A 38 -1.02 -5.33 -6.45
N ALA A 39 -1.63 -6.39 -5.93
CA ALA A 39 -3.07 -6.46 -5.69
C ALA A 39 -3.52 -5.38 -4.67
N ILE A 40 -2.76 -5.20 -3.59
CA ILE A 40 -3.00 -4.14 -2.60
C ILE A 40 -2.86 -2.77 -3.27
N GLY A 41 -1.80 -2.54 -4.04
CA GLY A 41 -1.56 -1.29 -4.74
C GLY A 41 -2.69 -0.93 -5.70
N ILE A 42 -3.22 -1.90 -6.46
CA ILE A 42 -4.38 -1.71 -7.34
C ILE A 42 -5.63 -1.35 -6.51
N ALA A 43 -5.91 -2.09 -5.43
CA ALA A 43 -7.09 -1.84 -4.59
C ALA A 43 -7.06 -0.45 -3.95
N VAL A 44 -5.92 -0.07 -3.36
CA VAL A 44 -5.74 1.25 -2.72
C VAL A 44 -5.70 2.36 -3.78
N GLY A 45 -5.00 2.16 -4.90
CA GLY A 45 -4.96 3.10 -6.01
C GLY A 45 -6.34 3.37 -6.61
N TYR A 46 -7.17 2.32 -6.76
CA TYR A 46 -8.57 2.47 -7.19
C TYR A 46 -9.41 3.25 -6.18
N TRP A 47 -9.23 2.99 -4.89
CA TRP A 47 -9.89 3.79 -3.86
C TRP A 47 -9.49 5.27 -3.93
N VAL A 48 -8.19 5.55 -4.08
CA VAL A 48 -7.65 6.91 -4.25
C VAL A 48 -8.18 7.59 -5.51
N TYR A 49 -8.31 6.85 -6.61
CA TYR A 49 -8.91 7.37 -7.84
C TYR A 49 -10.32 7.92 -7.57
N LYS A 50 -11.17 7.13 -6.91
CA LYS A 50 -12.54 7.56 -6.60
C LYS A 50 -12.57 8.72 -5.61
N ASP A 51 -11.79 8.66 -4.54
CA ASP A 51 -11.75 9.73 -3.54
C ASP A 51 -11.16 11.04 -4.11
N ALA A 52 -10.25 10.97 -5.08
CA ALA A 52 -9.68 12.15 -5.74
C ALA A 52 -10.65 12.78 -6.74
N ALA A 53 -11.42 11.96 -7.46
CA ALA A 53 -12.47 12.42 -8.36
C ALA A 53 -13.54 13.23 -7.61
N ASP A 54 -13.98 12.75 -6.44
CA ASP A 54 -14.93 13.46 -5.56
C ASP A 54 -14.39 14.79 -4.99
N ARG A 55 -13.07 15.02 -5.11
CA ARG A 55 -12.35 16.18 -4.55
C ARG A 55 -11.80 17.10 -5.63
N GLY A 56 -12.08 16.85 -6.91
CA GLY A 56 -11.58 17.65 -8.02
C GLY A 56 -10.05 17.70 -8.12
N ASN A 57 -9.37 16.69 -7.60
CA ASN A 57 -7.91 16.56 -7.66
C ASN A 57 -7.50 15.75 -8.89
N SER A 58 -6.22 15.68 -9.23
CA SER A 58 -5.73 14.85 -10.34
C SER A 58 -5.81 13.36 -9.98
N GLU A 59 -6.97 12.76 -10.24
CA GLU A 59 -7.34 11.41 -9.84
C GLU A 59 -6.45 10.35 -10.47
N THR A 60 -6.07 10.52 -11.73
CA THR A 60 -5.24 9.56 -12.45
C THR A 60 -3.80 9.57 -11.93
N LEU A 61 -3.23 10.75 -11.67
CA LEU A 61 -1.86 10.87 -11.15
C LEU A 61 -1.75 10.29 -9.74
N TRP A 62 -2.71 10.60 -8.87
CA TRP A 62 -2.72 10.06 -7.50
C TRP A 62 -2.94 8.55 -7.48
N ALA A 63 -3.86 8.03 -8.29
CA ALA A 63 -4.13 6.59 -8.35
C ALA A 63 -2.90 5.81 -8.82
N ILE A 64 -2.26 6.25 -9.91
CA ILE A 64 -1.05 5.60 -10.44
C ILE A 64 0.11 5.73 -9.46
N GLY A 65 0.35 6.93 -8.93
CA GLY A 65 1.43 7.18 -7.97
C GLY A 65 1.29 6.32 -6.71
N VAL A 66 0.07 6.19 -6.18
CA VAL A 66 -0.23 5.33 -5.04
C VAL A 66 -0.07 3.85 -5.41
N ALA A 67 -0.65 3.39 -6.51
CA ALA A 67 -0.55 1.97 -6.89
C ALA A 67 0.90 1.52 -7.11
N LEU A 68 1.70 2.31 -7.83
CA LEU A 68 3.11 2.00 -8.08
C LEU A 68 3.97 2.08 -6.83
N SER A 69 3.63 2.93 -5.87
CA SER A 69 4.40 3.04 -4.62
C SER A 69 4.44 1.74 -3.82
N PHE A 70 3.43 0.86 -3.94
CA PHE A 70 3.40 -0.44 -3.26
C PHE A 70 4.44 -1.45 -3.76
N LEU A 71 5.04 -1.22 -4.94
CA LEU A 71 6.17 -2.03 -5.42
C LEU A 71 7.49 -1.66 -4.75
N LEU A 72 7.54 -0.52 -4.04
CA LEU A 72 8.74 0.01 -3.42
C LEU A 72 8.49 0.21 -1.93
N PHE A 73 8.78 -0.79 -1.11
CA PHE A 73 8.69 -0.62 0.34
C PHE A 73 9.82 0.30 0.85
N PRO A 74 9.55 1.29 1.73
CA PRO A 74 8.29 1.59 2.42
C PRO A 74 7.41 2.67 1.76
N LEU A 75 7.70 3.10 0.53
CA LEU A 75 6.93 4.15 -0.17
C LEU A 75 5.44 3.79 -0.30
N GLY A 76 5.12 2.51 -0.44
CA GLY A 76 3.74 1.99 -0.42
C GLY A 76 2.92 2.37 0.82
N LEU A 77 3.56 2.82 1.90
CA LEU A 77 2.88 3.36 3.09
C LEU A 77 2.92 4.89 3.12
N VAL A 78 4.06 5.47 2.73
CA VAL A 78 4.29 6.92 2.80
C VAL A 78 3.43 7.68 1.79
N VAL A 79 3.33 7.20 0.54
CA VAL A 79 2.59 7.89 -0.52
C VAL A 79 1.07 7.93 -0.27
N PRO A 80 0.40 6.82 0.10
CA PRO A 80 -1.01 6.88 0.49
C PRO A 80 -1.26 7.78 1.70
N ALA A 81 -0.36 7.78 2.69
CA ALA A 81 -0.47 8.66 3.85
C ALA A 81 -0.35 10.14 3.43
N ALA A 82 0.58 10.47 2.55
CA ALA A 82 0.71 11.80 1.99
C ALA A 82 -0.54 12.23 1.22
N TYR A 83 -1.10 11.35 0.38
CA TYR A 83 -2.38 11.60 -0.28
C TYR A 83 -3.49 11.91 0.74
N PHE A 84 -3.63 11.09 1.78
CA PHE A 84 -4.68 11.26 2.78
C PHE A 84 -4.62 12.63 3.49
N VAL A 85 -3.41 13.15 3.71
CA VAL A 85 -3.18 14.47 4.31
C VAL A 85 -3.43 15.60 3.30
N LEU A 86 -3.08 15.41 2.03
CA LEU A 86 -3.10 16.45 0.99
C LEU A 86 -4.39 16.48 0.16
N ARG A 87 -5.29 15.50 0.31
CA ARG A 87 -6.45 15.30 -0.57
C ARG A 87 -7.46 16.46 -0.59
N GLY A 88 -7.45 17.35 0.39
CA GLY A 88 -8.37 18.49 0.48
C GLY A 88 -9.81 18.10 0.83
N GLU A 89 -10.73 19.07 0.79
CA GLU A 89 -12.15 18.86 1.04
C GLU A 89 -12.88 18.28 -0.18
N LYS A 90 -14.06 17.70 0.02
CA LYS A 90 -14.89 17.24 -1.09
C LYS A 90 -15.51 18.41 -1.82
N VAL A 91 -15.64 18.30 -3.14
CA VAL A 91 -16.39 19.30 -3.92
C VAL A 91 -17.86 19.16 -3.53
N PRO A 92 -18.54 20.23 -3.08
CA PRO A 92 -19.95 20.16 -2.75
C PRO A 92 -20.72 19.76 -4.02
N GLU A 93 -21.50 18.68 -3.92
CA GLU A 93 -22.48 18.37 -4.93
C GLU A 93 -23.48 19.52 -4.95
N THR A 94 -23.43 20.36 -6.00
CA THR A 94 -24.47 21.37 -6.23
C THR A 94 -25.80 20.62 -6.19
N PRO A 95 -26.76 21.02 -5.33
CA PRO A 95 -28.07 20.40 -5.34
C PRO A 95 -28.57 20.47 -6.78
N GLU A 96 -28.89 19.31 -7.37
CA GLU A 96 -29.60 19.28 -8.64
C GLU A 96 -30.83 20.17 -8.45
N GLU A 97 -30.79 21.35 -9.06
CA GLU A 97 -31.91 22.26 -9.06
C GLU A 97 -33.08 21.43 -9.59
N PRO A 98 -34.14 21.18 -8.80
CA PRO A 98 -35.25 20.36 -9.26
C PRO A 98 -35.70 21.01 -10.54
N ALA A 99 -35.53 20.29 -11.66
CA ALA A 99 -35.83 20.78 -12.99
C ALA A 99 -37.11 21.59 -12.89
N SER A 100 -36.99 22.90 -13.11
CA SER A 100 -38.08 23.87 -13.02
C SER A 100 -39.27 23.30 -13.80
N ALA A 101 -40.15 22.59 -13.09
CA ALA A 101 -41.47 22.21 -13.54
C ALA A 101 -42.30 23.49 -13.37
N GLY A 102 -41.99 24.46 -14.23
CA GLY A 102 -42.52 25.81 -14.21
C GLY A 102 -42.97 26.17 -15.62
N ASP A 103 -44.28 26.02 -15.81
CA ASP A 103 -45.16 26.88 -16.62
C ASP A 103 -44.87 27.06 -18.11
N TRP A 104 -45.43 26.18 -18.92
CA TRP A 104 -46.52 26.50 -19.87
C TRP A 104 -47.32 25.24 -20.26
#